data_AF-A0A143SMF6-F1
#
_entry.id   AF-A0A143SMF6-F1
#
_cell.length_a   1.000
_cell.length_b   1.000
_cell.length_c   1.000
_cell.angle_alpha   90.00
_cell.angle_beta   90.00
_cell.angle_gamma   90.00
#
_symmetry.space_group_name_H-M   'P 1'
#
loop_
_entity.id
_entity.type
_entity.pdbx_description
1 polymer ?
#
loop_
_entity_poly.entity_id
_entity_poly.type
_entity_poly.pdbx_seq_one_letter_code
_entity_poly.pdbx_strand_id
1 'polypeptide(L)'
;DNVPIIMHDPTLDTTTNVKQLFPNRVREDGRYYSTDFTLAELKSLNLSERFNPENKQPIYPSRFPLTEYNFKIVTLEEEIQFIQGLNKSIGKNVGIYPEIKKPFWHKQEGKDISKIVIEMLNKYGYKSKEDKIYLQIFDFDELKRIRNELGYQGKLIMLIGENNW
;
A
#
# COMPACT_ATOMS: atom_id res chain seq x y z
N ASP A 1 -7.42 -6.55 10.55
CA ASP A 1 -6.54 -7.72 10.80
C ASP A 1 -5.05 -7.46 10.55
N ASN A 2 -4.62 -6.19 10.40
CA ASN A 2 -3.21 -5.77 10.36
C ASN A 2 -2.37 -6.38 9.22
N VAL A 3 -3.01 -6.77 8.11
CA VAL A 3 -2.30 -7.21 6.91
C VAL A 3 -1.97 -5.99 6.03
N PRO A 4 -0.69 -5.73 5.68
CA PRO A 4 -0.32 -4.64 4.80
C PRO A 4 -0.74 -4.95 3.35
N ILE A 5 -1.42 -3.99 2.72
CA ILE A 5 -1.88 -4.06 1.32
C ILE A 5 -1.12 -3.07 0.43
N ILE A 6 -1.09 -3.36 -0.87
CA ILE A 6 -0.51 -2.47 -1.88
C ILE A 6 -1.61 -1.52 -2.38
N MET A 7 -1.60 -0.29 -1.85
CA MET A 7 -2.50 0.78 -2.25
C MET A 7 -1.76 2.12 -2.20
N HIS A 8 -2.10 3.02 -3.12
CA HIS A 8 -1.55 4.38 -3.09
C HIS A 8 -2.15 5.20 -1.94
N ASP A 9 -3.47 5.18 -1.79
CA ASP A 9 -4.16 5.95 -0.75
C ASP A 9 -4.73 5.01 0.32
N PRO A 10 -4.90 5.51 1.56
CA PRO A 10 -5.64 4.76 2.57
C PRO A 10 -7.13 4.64 2.22
N THR A 11 -7.65 5.46 1.31
CA THR A 11 -9.03 5.41 0.86
C THR A 11 -9.22 4.51 -0.36
N LEU A 12 -10.41 3.93 -0.50
CA LEU A 12 -10.76 2.92 -1.51
C LEU A 12 -11.70 3.45 -2.60
N ASP A 13 -12.25 4.63 -2.41
CA ASP A 13 -13.39 5.21 -3.14
C ASP A 13 -13.09 5.57 -4.60
N THR A 14 -11.82 5.80 -4.95
CA THR A 14 -11.42 6.27 -6.29
C THR A 14 -10.80 5.19 -7.18
N THR A 15 -10.59 3.99 -6.66
CA THR A 15 -9.90 2.89 -7.35
C THR A 15 -10.59 1.53 -7.15
N THR A 16 -11.74 1.49 -6.46
CA THR A 16 -12.47 0.25 -6.23
C THR A 16 -13.98 0.44 -6.32
N ASN A 17 -14.71 -0.67 -6.37
CA ASN A 17 -16.17 -0.69 -6.26
C ASN A 17 -16.70 -0.71 -4.81
N VAL A 18 -15.93 -0.26 -3.81
CA VAL A 18 -16.30 -0.32 -2.38
C VAL A 18 -17.70 0.22 -2.08
N LYS A 19 -18.12 1.33 -2.71
CA LYS A 19 -19.44 1.93 -2.50
C LYS A 19 -20.59 1.02 -2.94
N GLN A 20 -20.35 0.16 -3.94
CA GLN A 20 -21.34 -0.81 -4.41
C GLN A 20 -21.49 -1.97 -3.43
N LEU A 21 -20.37 -2.50 -2.92
CA LEU A 21 -20.37 -3.70 -2.07
C LEU A 21 -20.63 -3.37 -0.59
N PHE A 22 -20.20 -2.20 -0.13
CA PHE A 22 -20.25 -1.80 1.28
C PHE A 22 -20.79 -0.38 1.47
N PRO A 23 -21.98 -0.02 0.94
CA PRO A 23 -22.47 1.36 0.92
C PRO A 23 -22.61 2.01 2.30
N ASN A 24 -22.80 1.21 3.36
CA ASN A 24 -23.03 1.69 4.72
C ASN A 24 -21.73 1.77 5.55
N ARG A 25 -20.56 1.56 4.94
CA ARG A 25 -19.24 1.56 5.62
C ARG A 25 -18.46 2.86 5.39
N VAL A 26 -19.14 3.89 4.91
CA VAL A 26 -18.57 5.22 4.70
C VAL A 26 -18.40 5.94 6.04
N ARG A 27 -17.31 6.69 6.22
CA ARG A 27 -17.12 7.58 7.37
C ARG A 27 -17.87 8.90 7.17
N GLU A 28 -17.94 9.72 8.21
CA GLU A 28 -18.64 11.02 8.20
C GLU A 28 -18.12 12.00 7.14
N ASP A 29 -16.85 11.86 6.74
CA ASP A 29 -16.21 12.65 5.68
C ASP A 29 -16.54 12.17 4.26
N GLY A 30 -17.37 11.14 4.12
CA GLY A 30 -17.79 10.58 2.84
C GLY A 30 -16.78 9.60 2.22
N ARG A 31 -15.73 9.18 2.94
CA ARG A 31 -14.68 8.29 2.44
C ARG A 31 -14.79 6.87 2.98
N TYR A 32 -14.14 5.94 2.28
CA TYR A 32 -14.01 4.53 2.68
C TYR A 32 -12.55 4.23 2.94
N TYR A 33 -12.19 3.93 4.19
CA TYR A 33 -10.79 3.71 4.59
C TYR A 33 -10.48 2.22 4.69
N SER A 34 -9.33 1.80 4.15
CA SER A 34 -8.89 0.41 4.17
C SER A 34 -8.76 -0.17 5.58
N THR A 35 -8.49 0.66 6.58
CA THR A 35 -8.37 0.27 7.99
C THR A 35 -9.67 -0.25 8.60
N ASP A 36 -10.81 0.10 8.02
CA ASP A 36 -12.14 -0.33 8.48
C ASP A 36 -12.51 -1.72 7.97
N PHE A 37 -11.76 -2.28 7.01
CA PHE A 37 -12.08 -3.56 6.37
C PHE A 37 -11.09 -4.65 6.79
N THR A 38 -11.58 -5.88 6.82
CA THR A 38 -10.74 -7.08 6.86
C THR A 38 -10.09 -7.32 5.49
N LEU A 39 -9.00 -8.08 5.46
CA LEU A 39 -8.39 -8.50 4.21
C LEU A 39 -9.37 -9.27 3.33
N ALA A 40 -10.23 -10.10 3.92
CA ALA A 40 -11.23 -10.86 3.17
C ALA A 40 -12.25 -9.93 2.46
N GLU A 41 -12.73 -8.89 3.14
CA GLU A 41 -13.57 -7.87 2.53
C GLU A 41 -12.82 -7.11 1.44
N LEU A 42 -11.57 -6.70 1.69
CA LEU A 42 -10.73 -5.99 0.70
C LEU A 42 -10.49 -6.83 -0.56
N LYS A 43 -10.29 -8.15 -0.41
CA LYS A 43 -10.12 -9.09 -1.52
C LYS A 43 -11.40 -9.32 -2.33
N SER A 44 -12.56 -9.04 -1.75
CA SER A 44 -13.84 -9.10 -2.48
C SER A 44 -14.00 -7.93 -3.46
N LEU A 45 -13.35 -6.80 -3.20
CA LEU A 45 -13.42 -5.61 -4.05
C LEU A 45 -12.83 -5.87 -5.43
N ASN A 46 -13.35 -5.16 -6.41
CA ASN A 46 -12.74 -5.05 -7.74
C ASN A 46 -11.93 -3.75 -7.77
N LEU A 47 -10.68 -3.85 -8.19
CA LEU A 47 -9.78 -2.74 -8.41
C LEU A 47 -9.89 -2.28 -9.87
N SER A 48 -9.86 -0.96 -10.09
CA SER A 48 -9.93 -0.33 -11.39
C SER A 48 -8.87 0.77 -11.51
N GLU A 49 -8.65 1.26 -12.73
CA GLU A 49 -7.96 2.55 -12.92
C GLU A 49 -8.71 3.65 -12.14
N ARG A 50 -7.99 4.71 -11.78
CA ARG A 50 -8.53 5.79 -10.98
C ARG A 50 -9.67 6.49 -11.70
N PHE A 51 -10.79 6.69 -11.01
CA PHE A 51 -11.96 7.37 -11.53
C PHE A 51 -12.46 8.46 -10.57
N ASN A 52 -13.24 9.39 -11.11
CA ASN A 52 -13.97 10.36 -10.32
C ASN A 52 -15.24 9.69 -9.74
N PRO A 53 -15.42 9.66 -8.41
CA PRO A 53 -16.51 8.91 -7.78
C PRO A 53 -17.91 9.51 -8.01
N GLU A 54 -18.02 10.76 -8.44
CA GLU A 54 -19.29 11.44 -8.71
C GLU A 54 -19.83 11.10 -10.11
N ASN A 55 -19.00 11.24 -11.14
CA ASN A 55 -19.40 11.04 -12.53
C ASN A 55 -18.94 9.71 -13.14
N LYS A 56 -18.18 8.91 -12.38
CA LYS A 56 -17.63 7.58 -12.74
C LYS A 56 -16.72 7.58 -13.97
N GLN A 57 -16.18 8.73 -14.37
CA GLN A 57 -15.26 8.84 -15.49
C GLN A 57 -13.81 8.56 -15.06
N PRO A 58 -12.99 7.94 -15.92
CA PRO A 58 -11.57 7.75 -15.65
C PRO A 58 -10.87 9.11 -15.52
N ILE A 59 -9.98 9.24 -14.53
CA ILE A 59 -9.13 10.44 -14.39
C ILE A 59 -8.14 10.53 -15.55
N TYR A 60 -7.68 9.39 -16.06
CA TYR A 60 -6.74 9.28 -17.16
C TYR A 60 -7.33 8.43 -18.29
N PRO A 61 -8.12 9.00 -19.22
CA PRO A 61 -8.88 8.23 -20.20
C PRO A 61 -8.02 7.48 -21.22
N SER A 62 -6.75 7.82 -21.37
CA SER A 62 -5.80 7.13 -22.25
C SER A 62 -5.05 5.97 -21.59
N ARG A 63 -5.29 5.70 -20.30
CA ARG A 63 -4.71 4.56 -19.58
C ARG A 63 -5.59 3.32 -19.74
N PHE A 64 -5.37 2.34 -18.86
CA PHE A 64 -6.04 1.06 -18.89
C PHE A 64 -7.57 1.21 -18.74
N PRO A 65 -8.40 0.44 -19.49
CA PRO A 65 -9.85 0.58 -19.45
C PRO A 65 -10.46 0.32 -18.06
N LEU A 66 -11.48 1.12 -17.70
CA LEU A 66 -12.03 1.14 -16.33
C LEU A 66 -12.84 -0.12 -15.96
N THR A 67 -13.61 -0.69 -16.90
CA THR A 67 -14.68 -1.67 -16.59
C THR A 67 -14.53 -3.03 -17.26
N GLU A 68 -13.37 -3.35 -17.82
CA GLU A 68 -13.18 -4.56 -18.63
C GLU A 68 -12.51 -5.73 -17.88
N TYR A 69 -12.07 -5.50 -16.64
CA TYR A 69 -11.18 -6.42 -15.94
C TYR A 69 -11.51 -6.57 -14.45
N ASN A 70 -11.09 -7.70 -13.87
CA ASN A 70 -11.33 -8.05 -12.48
C ASN A 70 -10.01 -8.09 -11.70
N PHE A 71 -9.36 -6.93 -11.55
CA PHE A 71 -8.18 -6.82 -10.70
C PHE A 71 -8.58 -6.83 -9.23
N LYS A 72 -7.65 -7.28 -8.38
CA LYS A 72 -7.83 -7.40 -6.95
C LYS A 72 -6.75 -6.63 -6.20
N ILE A 73 -7.09 -6.17 -5.01
CA ILE A 73 -6.11 -5.67 -4.05
C ILE A 73 -5.15 -6.82 -3.70
N VAL A 74 -3.86 -6.53 -3.69
CA VAL A 74 -2.81 -7.47 -3.28
C VAL A 74 -2.20 -7.06 -1.95
N THR A 75 -1.76 -8.05 -1.18
CA THR A 75 -0.98 -7.85 0.04
C THR A 75 0.48 -7.59 -0.30
N LEU A 76 1.21 -6.97 0.63
CA LEU A 76 2.67 -6.87 0.51
C LEU A 76 3.33 -8.25 0.45
N GLU A 77 2.77 -9.24 1.16
CA GLU A 77 3.29 -10.60 1.16
C GLU A 77 3.18 -11.26 -0.22
N GLU A 78 2.02 -11.19 -0.86
CA GLU A 78 1.79 -11.73 -2.20
C GLU A 78 2.69 -11.03 -3.24
N GLU A 79 2.85 -9.71 -3.16
CA GLU A 79 3.71 -8.95 -4.08
C GLU A 79 5.18 -9.36 -3.93
N ILE A 80 5.67 -9.53 -2.70
CA ILE A 80 7.03 -10.02 -2.45
C ILE A 80 7.22 -11.42 -3.01
N GLN A 81 6.29 -12.34 -2.73
CA GLN A 81 6.33 -13.71 -3.24
C GLN A 81 6.32 -13.74 -4.78
N PHE A 82 5.52 -12.86 -5.41
CA PHE A 82 5.48 -12.72 -6.87
C PHE A 82 6.85 -12.31 -7.43
N ILE A 83 7.46 -11.26 -6.89
CA ILE A 83 8.78 -10.78 -7.35
C ILE A 83 9.87 -11.82 -7.09
N GLN A 84 9.92 -12.46 -5.92
CA GLN A 84 10.90 -13.50 -5.63
C GLN A 84 10.70 -14.75 -6.50
N GLY A 85 9.45 -15.15 -6.75
CA GLY A 85 9.09 -16.23 -7.65
C GLY A 85 9.53 -15.96 -9.10
N LEU A 86 9.27 -14.74 -9.60
CA LEU A 86 9.76 -14.29 -10.90
C LEU A 86 11.28 -14.31 -10.94
N ASN A 87 11.97 -13.72 -9.96
CA ASN A 87 13.43 -13.72 -9.90
C ASN A 87 14.01 -15.14 -10.05
N LYS A 88 13.40 -16.12 -9.37
CA LYS A 88 13.77 -17.53 -9.52
C LYS A 88 13.50 -18.08 -10.92
N SER A 89 12.33 -17.81 -11.50
CA SER A 89 11.93 -18.41 -12.78
C SER A 89 12.68 -17.86 -13.99
N ILE A 90 13.05 -16.57 -13.96
CA ILE A 90 13.75 -15.91 -15.08
C ILE A 90 15.24 -15.66 -14.81
N GLY A 91 15.79 -16.19 -13.72
CA GLY A 91 17.20 -16.05 -13.34
C GLY A 91 17.63 -14.60 -13.12
N LYS A 92 16.71 -13.73 -12.70
CA LYS A 92 16.98 -12.32 -12.38
C LYS A 92 16.99 -12.09 -10.87
N ASN A 93 17.39 -10.89 -10.49
CA ASN A 93 17.30 -10.43 -9.12
C ASN A 93 16.82 -8.97 -9.11
N VAL A 94 15.54 -8.77 -9.39
CA VAL A 94 14.83 -7.49 -9.35
C VAL A 94 14.49 -7.16 -7.90
N GLY A 95 14.70 -5.89 -7.52
CA GLY A 95 14.41 -5.39 -6.17
C GLY A 95 12.99 -4.85 -6.02
N ILE A 96 12.67 -4.40 -4.80
CA ILE A 96 11.39 -3.75 -4.47
C ILE A 96 11.62 -2.33 -3.92
N TYR A 97 10.61 -1.46 -4.06
CA TYR A 97 10.68 -0.06 -3.64
C TYR A 97 9.41 0.35 -2.86
N PRO A 98 9.12 -0.28 -1.70
CA PRO A 98 7.90 -0.02 -0.93
C PRO A 98 7.89 1.39 -0.30
N GLU A 99 6.73 2.02 -0.30
CA GLU A 99 6.45 3.27 0.43
C GLU A 99 5.57 3.00 1.65
N ILE A 100 5.92 3.56 2.81
CA ILE A 100 4.99 3.63 3.96
C ILE A 100 4.13 4.88 3.82
N LYS A 101 2.83 4.70 3.53
CA LYS A 101 1.87 5.80 3.37
C LYS A 101 1.29 6.24 4.72
N LYS A 102 1.31 7.55 4.97
CA LYS A 102 0.63 8.23 6.11
C LYS A 102 0.79 7.47 7.45
N PRO A 103 2.02 7.25 7.95
CA PRO A 103 2.25 6.47 9.17
C PRO A 103 1.63 7.10 10.41
N PHE A 104 1.67 8.44 10.52
CA PHE A 104 1.03 9.17 11.61
C PHE A 104 -0.49 8.90 11.65
N TRP A 105 -1.15 8.98 10.49
CA TRP A 105 -2.59 8.68 10.40
C TRP A 105 -2.88 7.23 10.81
N HIS A 106 -2.10 6.24 10.34
CA HIS A 106 -2.28 4.85 10.75
C HIS A 106 -2.14 4.66 12.27
N LYS A 107 -1.21 5.39 12.93
CA LYS A 107 -1.10 5.37 14.39
C LYS A 107 -2.33 5.91 15.09
N GLN A 108 -2.96 6.98 14.55
CA GLN A 108 -4.23 7.49 15.05
C GLN A 108 -5.36 6.46 14.90
N GLU A 109 -5.30 5.62 13.87
CA GLU A 109 -6.18 4.47 13.64
C GLU A 109 -5.81 3.23 14.49
N GLY A 110 -4.88 3.37 15.43
CA GLY A 110 -4.42 2.28 16.31
C GLY A 110 -3.55 1.23 15.61
N LYS A 111 -2.95 1.56 14.45
CA LYS A 111 -2.13 0.64 13.65
C LYS A 111 -0.71 1.17 13.46
N ASP A 112 0.28 0.36 13.83
CA ASP A 112 1.69 0.69 13.59
C ASP A 112 2.14 0.14 12.22
N ILE A 113 1.79 0.86 11.15
CA ILE A 113 2.07 0.41 9.77
C ILE A 113 3.57 0.20 9.52
N SER A 114 4.44 1.04 10.10
CA SER A 114 5.88 0.92 9.93
C SER A 114 6.41 -0.37 10.53
N LYS A 115 5.98 -0.71 11.76
CA LYS A 115 6.36 -1.97 12.41
C LYS A 115 5.88 -3.17 11.60
N ILE A 116 4.62 -3.17 11.18
CA ILE A 116 4.00 -4.24 10.37
C ILE A 116 4.81 -4.46 9.08
N VAL A 117 5.14 -3.39 8.36
CA VAL A 117 5.90 -3.47 7.10
C VAL A 117 7.32 -3.98 7.35
N ILE A 118 8.03 -3.48 8.37
CA ILE A 118 9.41 -3.91 8.68
C ILE A 118 9.46 -5.39 9.06
N GLU A 119 8.51 -5.87 9.87
CA GLU A 119 8.41 -7.28 10.22
C GLU A 119 8.22 -8.15 8.97
N MET A 120 7.37 -7.73 8.04
CA MET A 120 7.17 -8.41 6.75
C MET A 120 8.45 -8.41 5.90
N LEU A 121 9.13 -7.26 5.78
CA LEU A 121 10.37 -7.15 5.01
C LEU A 121 11.47 -8.07 5.59
N ASN A 122 11.64 -8.07 6.91
CA ASN A 122 12.59 -8.93 7.60
C ASN A 122 12.28 -10.42 7.40
N LYS A 123 10.99 -10.81 7.50
CA LYS A 123 10.52 -12.19 7.25
C LYS A 123 10.94 -12.69 5.87
N TYR A 124 10.91 -11.82 4.86
CA TYR A 124 11.24 -12.15 3.47
C TYR A 124 12.70 -11.88 3.06
N GLY A 125 13.56 -11.54 4.00
CA GLY A 125 14.99 -11.41 3.75
C GLY A 125 15.48 -10.01 3.42
N TYR A 126 14.60 -8.99 3.40
CA TYR A 126 14.98 -7.60 3.19
C TYR A 126 15.30 -6.94 4.53
N LYS A 127 16.54 -7.07 5.01
CA LYS A 127 16.93 -6.70 6.39
C LYS A 127 18.06 -5.68 6.44
N SER A 128 18.87 -5.59 5.39
CA SER A 128 20.18 -4.94 5.37
C SER A 128 20.38 -4.07 4.14
N LYS A 129 21.48 -3.30 4.13
CA LYS A 129 21.85 -2.45 3.00
C LYS A 129 22.31 -3.23 1.76
N GLU A 130 22.57 -4.52 1.88
CA GLU A 130 22.96 -5.32 0.71
C GLU A 130 21.76 -5.89 -0.05
N ASP A 131 20.59 -5.87 0.59
CA ASP A 131 19.36 -6.33 -0.02
C ASP A 131 18.87 -5.36 -1.11
N LYS A 132 18.20 -5.91 -2.13
CA LYS A 132 17.64 -5.13 -3.25
C LYS A 132 16.31 -4.48 -2.87
N ILE A 133 16.39 -3.55 -1.93
CA ILE A 133 15.26 -2.79 -1.43
C ILE A 133 15.64 -1.33 -1.20
N TYR A 134 14.69 -0.43 -1.43
CA TYR A 134 14.66 0.91 -0.86
C TYR A 134 13.29 1.13 -0.19
N LEU A 135 13.28 1.34 1.12
CA LEU A 135 12.04 1.66 1.84
C LEU A 135 11.91 3.19 1.92
N GLN A 136 10.88 3.73 1.29
CA GLN A 136 10.66 5.17 1.18
C GLN A 136 9.52 5.67 2.07
N ILE A 137 9.63 6.93 2.50
CA ILE A 137 8.67 7.56 3.40
C ILE A 137 8.80 9.09 3.30
N PHE A 138 7.67 9.80 3.39
CA PHE A 138 7.64 11.27 3.46
C PHE A 138 7.74 11.82 4.88
N ASP A 139 7.45 11.00 5.89
CA ASP A 139 7.44 11.38 7.31
C ASP A 139 8.85 11.25 7.90
N PHE A 140 9.48 12.39 8.20
CA PHE A 140 10.85 12.43 8.72
C PHE A 140 10.96 11.87 10.14
N ASP A 141 9.96 12.11 10.99
CA ASP A 141 9.97 11.62 12.36
C ASP A 141 9.79 10.11 12.37
N GLU A 142 8.91 9.59 11.51
CA GLU A 142 8.77 8.15 11.34
C GLU A 142 10.02 7.52 10.71
N LEU A 143 10.71 8.17 9.77
CA LEU A 143 11.98 7.69 9.23
C LEU A 143 13.04 7.51 10.34
N LYS A 144 13.16 8.49 11.24
CA LYS A 144 14.06 8.40 12.41
C LYS A 144 13.66 7.25 13.32
N ARG A 145 12.36 7.11 13.61
CA ARG A 145 11.82 6.01 14.44
C ARG A 145 12.12 4.64 13.82
N ILE A 146 11.92 4.49 12.52
CA ILE A 146 12.21 3.25 11.78
C ILE A 146 13.68 2.83 11.98
N ARG A 147 14.60 3.80 11.93
CA ARG A 147 16.03 3.54 12.14
C ARG A 147 16.37 3.26 13.60
N ASN A 148 15.96 4.15 14.51
CA ASN A 148 16.49 4.22 15.86
C ASN A 148 15.73 3.34 16.86
N GLU A 149 14.44 3.12 16.63
CA GLU A 149 13.57 2.37 17.55
C GLU A 149 13.16 1.02 16.98
N LEU A 150 12.74 0.99 15.71
CA LEU A 150 12.35 -0.27 15.04
C LEU A 150 13.56 -1.03 14.48
N GLY A 151 14.75 -0.41 14.47
CA GLY A 151 16.02 -1.07 14.20
C GLY A 151 16.19 -1.56 12.76
N TYR A 152 15.41 -1.08 11.79
CA TYR A 152 15.52 -1.53 10.40
C TYR A 152 16.88 -1.16 9.81
N GLN A 153 17.65 -2.15 9.35
CA GLN A 153 19.01 -1.93 8.85
C GLN A 153 19.09 -1.70 7.33
N GLY A 154 18.00 -1.93 6.59
CA GLY A 154 17.93 -1.72 5.14
C GLY A 154 18.04 -0.26 4.69
N LYS A 155 18.06 -0.03 3.38
CA LYS A 155 18.14 1.33 2.80
C LYS A 155 16.83 2.08 3.06
N LEU A 156 16.94 3.31 3.53
CA LEU A 156 15.82 4.24 3.74
C LEU A 156 15.95 5.43 2.81
N ILE A 157 14.83 5.87 2.25
CA ILE A 157 14.74 7.05 1.39
C ILE A 157 13.75 8.03 2.00
N MET A 158 14.21 9.26 2.26
CA MET A 158 13.35 10.38 2.59
C MET A 158 12.80 10.98 1.30
N LEU A 159 11.49 10.93 1.12
CA LEU A 159 10.82 11.62 0.03
C LEU A 159 10.60 13.08 0.40
N ILE A 160 10.72 13.96 -0.58
CA ILE A 160 10.50 15.41 -0.44
C ILE A 160 9.46 15.82 -1.46
N GLY A 161 8.45 16.58 -1.02
CA GLY A 161 7.39 17.09 -1.87
C GLY A 161 6.54 18.10 -1.11
N GLU A 162 5.63 18.77 -1.81
CA GLU A 162 4.62 19.61 -1.17
C GLU A 162 3.63 18.71 -0.41
N ASN A 163 3.44 18.95 0.88
CA ASN A 163 2.63 18.09 1.78
C ASN A 163 1.11 18.29 1.63
N ASN A 164 0.62 18.63 0.45
CA ASN A 164 -0.80 18.93 0.19
C ASN A 164 -1.64 17.68 -0.20
N TRP A 165 -1.32 16.50 0.33
CA TRP A 165 -1.88 15.21 -0.11
C TRP A 165 -2.55 14.37 0.99
#